data_AF-A0A6A5HTK3-F1
#
_entry.id   AF-A0A6A5HTK3-F1
#
_cell.length_a   1.000
_cell.length_b   1.000
_cell.length_c   1.000
_cell.angle_alpha   90.00
_cell.angle_beta   90.00
_cell.angle_gamma   90.00
#
_symmetry.space_group_name_H-M   'P 1'
#
loop_
_entity.id
_entity.type
_entity.pdbx_description
1 polymer ?
#
loop_
_entity_poly.entity_id
_entity_poly.type
_entity_poly.pdbx_seq_one_letter_code
_entity_poly.pdbx_strand_id
1 'polypeptide(L)'
;MNRFITKTKPQQTNKRDVAQKRPAPVGDENTPTASSDIIQESPNKKAEETSLMAKLHTAIRHGDAQFTFDTLSKNRPFDNAMNKTMTKMEFSPSYSAPGSEFMLLSVDESVVNAFKEGQGLTIRGETTDEAVLCTDDSTFPMKIIESATTVLLLHNSLEAPDSPTLPNFQVEMIDGKCYATGELCPVVDVLNVGRLKDMLREQELRWDWKGREEEEKLKGYRLRDLLDSVQMSVEEVKTALIDLPVVKFPNGKYRYLSHKFRGEMLGLIVEMIDEDSNNDVKLESISFDGLRKHLPENVPDQVIEWFLKSRCEKIPDKNEYRLPEENLIRDLTVVILYGTGKMPLNQFSELLGKILPFGVEVKETVFEGIADISDASFGKVITYLGPEDLPDTVKERMLHLFEYRKLWSMEQLRPYFKDVYKSKVSFDKYVVQNCEYSLSETGEMLYCGVR
;
A
#
# COMPACT_ATOMS: atom_id res chain seq x y z
N MET A 1 -45.69 -2.92 0.31
CA MET A 1 -45.88 -3.64 -0.96
C MET A 1 -45.09 -2.93 -2.03
N ASN A 2 -43.96 -3.51 -2.45
CA ASN A 2 -43.49 -3.61 -3.84
C ASN A 2 -42.12 -4.29 -3.82
N ARG A 3 -42.05 -5.40 -4.54
CA ARG A 3 -40.96 -6.38 -4.56
C ARG A 3 -39.88 -5.89 -5.52
N PHE A 4 -38.62 -5.85 -5.07
CA PHE A 4 -37.47 -5.74 -5.96
C PHE A 4 -36.89 -7.12 -6.26
N ILE A 5 -36.64 -7.33 -7.55
CA ILE A 5 -36.22 -8.60 -8.16
C ILE A 5 -34.69 -8.59 -8.26
N THR A 6 -34.03 -9.46 -7.51
CA THR A 6 -32.60 -9.77 -7.65
C THR A 6 -32.41 -10.88 -8.67
N LYS A 7 -31.61 -10.64 -9.72
CA LYS A 7 -31.19 -11.66 -10.70
C LYS A 7 -29.88 -12.29 -10.26
N THR A 8 -29.92 -13.53 -9.77
CA THR A 8 -28.76 -14.40 -9.54
C THR A 8 -28.80 -15.58 -10.53
N LYS A 9 -27.68 -15.85 -11.24
CA LYS A 9 -27.50 -17.04 -12.08
C LYS A 9 -27.06 -18.24 -11.22
N PRO A 10 -27.60 -19.45 -11.43
CA PRO A 10 -27.26 -20.63 -10.64
C PRO A 10 -26.03 -21.40 -11.18
N GLN A 11 -25.17 -21.82 -10.25
CA GLN A 11 -24.13 -22.85 -10.45
C GLN A 11 -24.77 -24.24 -10.44
N GLN A 12 -24.35 -25.08 -11.39
CA GLN A 12 -24.75 -26.48 -11.48
C GLN A 12 -23.97 -27.34 -10.49
N THR A 13 -24.71 -28.16 -9.77
CA THR A 13 -24.28 -29.26 -8.91
C THR A 13 -24.07 -30.52 -9.75
N ASN A 14 -23.08 -31.34 -9.41
CA ASN A 14 -23.10 -32.77 -9.76
C ASN A 14 -22.56 -33.59 -8.58
N LYS A 15 -23.36 -34.58 -8.17
CA LYS A 15 -23.09 -35.61 -7.15
C LYS A 15 -22.75 -36.93 -7.85
N ARG A 16 -21.77 -37.67 -7.29
CA ARG A 16 -21.73 -39.12 -6.92
C ARG A 16 -22.28 -40.17 -7.91
N ASP A 17 -21.82 -41.42 -8.05
CA ASP A 17 -20.91 -42.40 -7.44
C ASP A 17 -20.51 -43.35 -8.64
N VAL A 18 -19.59 -44.32 -8.64
CA VAL A 18 -19.51 -45.60 -7.91
C VAL A 18 -18.23 -46.33 -8.37
N ALA A 19 -17.55 -46.99 -7.43
CA ALA A 19 -16.37 -47.84 -7.62
C ALA A 19 -16.67 -49.23 -8.22
N GLN A 20 -15.71 -49.86 -8.90
CA GLN A 20 -15.66 -51.33 -9.01
C GLN A 20 -14.24 -51.91 -9.21
N LYS A 21 -13.77 -52.54 -8.11
CA LYS A 21 -12.94 -53.75 -7.90
C LYS A 21 -12.01 -54.32 -8.98
N ARG A 22 -10.75 -54.52 -8.55
CA ARG A 22 -9.80 -55.58 -8.99
C ARG A 22 -10.29 -57.00 -8.62
N PRO A 23 -9.71 -58.04 -9.24
CA PRO A 23 -8.92 -58.97 -8.42
C PRO A 23 -7.55 -59.34 -9.02
N ALA A 24 -6.67 -59.81 -8.13
CA ALA A 24 -5.30 -60.27 -8.36
C ALA A 24 -5.23 -61.72 -8.91
N PRO A 25 -4.09 -62.17 -9.45
CA PRO A 25 -3.78 -63.59 -9.59
C PRO A 25 -2.84 -64.11 -8.49
N VAL A 26 -3.24 -65.24 -7.91
CA VAL A 26 -2.44 -66.26 -7.21
C VAL A 26 -1.79 -67.10 -8.33
N GLY A 27 -0.46 -67.30 -8.40
CA GLY A 27 0.29 -68.23 -7.56
C GLY A 27 0.11 -69.66 -8.07
N ASP A 28 1.07 -70.20 -8.84
CA ASP A 28 1.81 -71.39 -8.40
C ASP A 28 2.78 -71.93 -9.46
N GLU A 29 3.88 -72.41 -8.90
CA GLU A 29 5.04 -73.06 -9.47
C GLU A 29 4.69 -74.41 -10.14
N ASN A 30 5.46 -74.79 -11.16
CA ASN A 30 6.20 -76.06 -11.17
C ASN A 30 6.89 -76.29 -12.54
N THR A 31 8.22 -76.19 -12.52
CA THR A 31 9.14 -77.03 -13.30
C THR A 31 9.24 -78.41 -12.58
N PRO A 32 9.86 -79.51 -13.10
CA PRO A 32 11.03 -79.53 -13.99
C PRO A 32 11.14 -80.77 -14.94
N THR A 33 12.35 -80.95 -15.47
CA THR A 33 12.99 -82.13 -16.12
C THR A 33 12.87 -82.22 -17.64
N ALA A 34 13.86 -82.66 -18.42
CA ALA A 34 15.34 -82.72 -18.41
C ALA A 34 15.73 -83.41 -19.75
N SER A 35 17.05 -83.49 -20.06
CA SER A 35 17.72 -84.21 -21.18
C SER A 35 17.78 -83.45 -22.52
N SER A 36 18.91 -82.81 -22.88
CA SER A 36 20.22 -83.31 -23.37
C SER A 36 20.20 -83.64 -24.87
N ASP A 37 20.86 -82.83 -25.70
CA ASP A 37 22.17 -83.20 -26.26
C ASP A 37 22.73 -82.15 -27.26
N ILE A 38 24.05 -82.18 -27.31
CA ILE A 38 25.03 -81.24 -27.86
C ILE A 38 25.27 -81.52 -29.34
N ILE A 39 25.28 -80.48 -30.20
CA ILE A 39 26.24 -80.36 -31.31
C ILE A 39 26.70 -78.90 -31.44
N GLN A 40 28.01 -78.71 -31.35
CA GLN A 40 28.74 -77.46 -31.56
C GLN A 40 28.81 -77.10 -33.05
N GLU A 41 28.70 -75.80 -33.37
CA GLU A 41 29.65 -75.12 -34.25
C GLU A 41 29.49 -73.59 -34.12
N SER A 42 30.62 -72.89 -34.05
CA SER A 42 30.78 -71.42 -34.07
C SER A 42 31.89 -71.11 -35.07
N PRO A 43 32.14 -69.86 -35.49
CA PRO A 43 31.28 -68.67 -35.61
C PRO A 43 31.36 -68.06 -37.03
N ASN A 44 30.39 -67.24 -37.42
CA ASN A 44 30.64 -66.23 -38.46
C ASN A 44 30.13 -64.88 -37.97
N LYS A 45 30.93 -64.22 -37.13
CA LYS A 45 30.76 -62.80 -36.79
C LYS A 45 31.08 -61.97 -38.05
N LYS A 46 30.09 -61.79 -38.92
CA LYS A 46 29.94 -60.49 -39.57
C LYS A 46 29.35 -59.61 -38.48
N ALA A 47 30.09 -58.58 -38.06
CA ALA A 47 29.48 -57.50 -37.30
C ALA A 47 28.34 -56.96 -38.18
N GLU A 48 27.10 -57.30 -37.84
CA GLU A 48 25.94 -56.69 -38.46
C GLU A 48 26.09 -55.20 -38.21
N GLU A 49 26.37 -54.44 -39.27
CA GLU A 49 26.26 -53.00 -39.22
C GLU A 49 24.83 -52.71 -38.78
N THR A 50 24.69 -52.28 -37.53
CA THR A 50 23.41 -51.91 -36.96
C THR A 50 22.76 -50.93 -37.92
N SER A 51 21.59 -51.31 -38.43
CA SER A 51 20.79 -50.48 -39.34
C SER A 51 20.72 -49.05 -38.82
N LEU A 52 20.76 -48.06 -39.70
CA LEU A 52 20.66 -46.64 -39.32
C LEU A 52 19.44 -46.40 -38.41
N MET A 53 18.34 -47.11 -38.66
CA MET A 53 17.14 -47.07 -37.80
C MET A 53 17.40 -47.64 -36.40
N ALA A 54 18.16 -48.72 -36.26
CA ALA A 54 18.55 -49.26 -34.97
C ALA A 54 19.48 -48.29 -34.20
N LYS A 55 20.41 -47.63 -34.91
CA LYS A 55 21.27 -46.58 -34.34
C LYS A 55 20.46 -45.35 -33.91
N LEU A 56 19.49 -44.92 -34.73
CA LEU A 56 18.58 -43.82 -34.39
C LEU A 56 17.70 -44.15 -33.18
N HIS A 57 17.12 -45.34 -33.12
CA HIS A 57 16.35 -45.80 -31.95
C HIS A 57 17.20 -45.83 -30.68
N THR A 58 18.44 -46.27 -30.80
CA THR A 58 19.42 -46.28 -29.69
C THR A 58 19.73 -44.85 -29.27
N ALA A 59 20.03 -43.95 -30.21
CA ALA A 59 20.31 -42.54 -29.92
C ALA A 59 19.12 -41.84 -29.24
N ILE A 60 17.89 -42.05 -29.73
CA ILE A 60 16.67 -41.52 -29.11
C ILE A 60 16.50 -42.06 -27.68
N ARG A 61 16.69 -43.38 -27.49
CA ARG A 61 16.56 -44.02 -26.17
C ARG A 61 17.60 -43.55 -25.17
N HIS A 62 18.80 -43.21 -25.64
CA HIS A 62 19.92 -42.77 -24.80
C HIS A 62 20.07 -41.24 -24.74
N GLY A 63 19.14 -40.48 -25.35
CA GLY A 63 19.16 -39.01 -25.28
C GLY A 63 20.26 -38.33 -26.11
N ASP A 64 20.83 -39.01 -27.10
CA ASP A 64 21.81 -38.45 -28.03
C ASP A 64 21.09 -37.59 -29.09
N ALA A 65 20.73 -36.38 -28.66
CA ALA A 65 19.97 -35.42 -29.45
C ALA A 65 20.75 -34.92 -30.68
N GLN A 66 22.07 -34.77 -30.58
CA GLN A 66 22.91 -34.33 -31.69
C GLN A 66 22.96 -35.39 -32.80
N PHE A 67 23.22 -36.66 -32.45
CA PHE A 67 23.22 -37.74 -33.43
C PHE A 67 21.84 -37.95 -34.06
N THR A 68 20.77 -37.82 -33.25
CA THR A 68 19.39 -37.88 -33.72
C THR A 68 19.10 -36.77 -34.73
N PHE A 69 19.50 -35.54 -34.43
CA PHE A 69 19.38 -34.40 -35.34
C PHE A 69 20.18 -34.60 -36.64
N ASP A 70 21.47 -34.93 -36.53
CA ASP A 70 22.35 -35.14 -37.68
C ASP A 70 21.83 -36.24 -38.62
N THR A 71 21.25 -37.30 -38.05
CA THR A 71 20.69 -38.43 -38.81
C THR A 71 19.39 -38.04 -39.51
N LEU A 72 18.49 -37.33 -38.82
CA LEU A 72 17.22 -36.88 -39.40
C LEU A 72 17.44 -35.80 -40.47
N SER A 73 18.38 -34.89 -40.23
CA SER A 73 18.66 -33.76 -41.11
C SER A 73 19.34 -34.14 -42.42
N LYS A 74 20.15 -35.22 -42.43
CA LYS A 74 20.83 -35.74 -43.62
C LYS A 74 19.96 -36.68 -44.48
N ASN A 75 18.99 -37.37 -43.86
CA ASN A 75 18.28 -38.49 -44.50
C ASN A 75 16.79 -38.25 -44.80
N ARG A 76 16.19 -37.14 -44.33
CA ARG A 76 14.96 -36.60 -44.91
C ARG A 76 15.31 -35.39 -45.77
N PRO A 77 14.80 -35.26 -47.00
CA PRO A 77 14.68 -33.91 -47.56
C PRO A 77 13.77 -33.17 -46.59
N PHE A 78 14.28 -32.14 -45.92
CA PHE A 78 13.39 -31.20 -45.24
C PHE A 78 12.50 -30.63 -46.33
N ASP A 79 11.25 -31.11 -46.43
CA ASP A 79 10.25 -30.42 -47.22
C ASP A 79 10.22 -28.96 -46.74
N ASN A 80 10.01 -28.03 -47.67
CA ASN A 80 10.03 -26.58 -47.43
C ASN A 80 9.08 -26.11 -46.29
N ALA A 81 8.27 -27.00 -45.71
CA ALA A 81 7.32 -26.75 -44.63
C ALA A 81 7.83 -27.16 -43.22
N MET A 82 8.97 -27.84 -43.06
CA MET A 82 9.46 -28.31 -41.76
C MET A 82 10.55 -27.38 -41.20
N ASN A 83 10.40 -26.94 -39.93
CA ASN A 83 11.39 -26.07 -39.27
C ASN A 83 12.78 -26.75 -39.27
N LYS A 84 13.77 -26.05 -39.83
CA LYS A 84 15.17 -26.51 -39.94
C LYS A 84 15.97 -26.38 -38.64
N THR A 85 15.33 -26.03 -37.53
CA THR A 85 15.98 -25.83 -36.24
C THR A 85 15.52 -26.89 -35.24
N MET A 86 16.46 -27.54 -34.54
CA MET A 86 16.18 -28.37 -33.37
C MET A 86 16.86 -27.77 -32.14
N THR A 87 16.07 -27.49 -31.11
CA THR A 87 16.56 -26.98 -29.83
C THR A 87 16.45 -28.07 -28.77
N LYS A 88 17.58 -28.45 -28.17
CA LYS A 88 17.63 -29.33 -26.99
C LYS A 88 17.54 -28.46 -25.74
N MET A 89 16.50 -28.65 -24.93
CA MET A 89 16.36 -27.99 -23.65
C MET A 89 17.00 -28.84 -22.54
N GLU A 90 17.89 -28.25 -21.74
CA GLU A 90 18.53 -28.91 -20.61
C GLU A 90 18.34 -28.10 -19.32
N PHE A 91 18.08 -28.76 -18.20
CA PHE A 91 18.02 -28.07 -16.91
C PHE A 91 19.43 -27.71 -16.44
N SER A 92 19.61 -26.45 -16.04
CA SER A 92 20.86 -25.99 -15.45
C SER A 92 21.20 -26.79 -14.18
N PRO A 93 22.48 -27.05 -13.86
CA PRO A 93 22.87 -27.67 -12.60
C PRO A 93 22.33 -26.95 -11.36
N SER A 94 22.10 -25.63 -11.46
CA SER A 94 21.52 -24.81 -10.39
C SER A 94 19.99 -24.79 -10.38
N TYR A 95 19.31 -25.48 -11.31
CA TYR A 95 17.84 -25.47 -11.41
C TYR A 95 17.14 -25.96 -10.14
N SER A 96 17.78 -26.83 -9.37
CA SER A 96 17.25 -27.33 -8.10
C SER A 96 17.60 -26.46 -6.88
N ALA A 97 18.38 -25.40 -7.05
CA ALA A 97 18.74 -24.50 -5.96
C ALA A 97 17.57 -23.56 -5.64
N PRO A 98 17.40 -23.11 -4.38
CA PRO A 98 16.36 -22.13 -4.04
C PRO A 98 16.45 -20.83 -4.85
N GLY A 99 17.65 -20.44 -5.30
CA GLY A 99 17.87 -19.23 -6.11
C GLY A 99 17.39 -19.32 -7.56
N SER A 100 16.88 -20.46 -8.03
CA SER A 100 16.26 -20.61 -9.34
C SER A 100 14.73 -20.44 -9.31
N GLU A 101 14.17 -20.12 -8.15
CA GLU A 101 12.74 -19.85 -7.98
C GLU A 101 12.47 -18.36 -8.16
N PHE A 102 11.72 -18.04 -9.20
CA PHE A 102 11.39 -16.68 -9.59
C PHE A 102 9.88 -16.45 -9.53
N MET A 103 9.49 -15.18 -9.41
CA MET A 103 8.12 -14.72 -9.57
C MET A 103 8.10 -13.72 -10.72
N LEU A 104 7.16 -13.88 -11.65
CA LEU A 104 6.94 -12.88 -12.69
C LEU A 104 6.00 -11.81 -12.14
N LEU A 105 6.43 -10.55 -12.13
CA LEU A 105 5.60 -9.42 -11.72
C LEU A 105 5.14 -8.64 -12.94
N SER A 106 3.83 -8.60 -13.16
CA SER A 106 3.22 -7.73 -14.16
C SER A 106 3.19 -6.29 -13.62
N VAL A 107 3.81 -5.39 -14.36
CA VAL A 107 3.94 -3.97 -14.02
C VAL A 107 3.47 -3.10 -15.19
N ASP A 108 2.94 -1.93 -14.89
CA ASP A 108 2.56 -0.95 -15.91
C ASP A 108 3.76 -0.05 -16.33
N GLU A 109 3.53 0.80 -17.33
CA GLU A 109 4.56 1.72 -17.82
C GLU A 109 5.06 2.70 -16.75
N SER A 110 4.24 3.04 -15.75
CA SER A 110 4.64 3.99 -14.71
C SER A 110 5.77 3.42 -13.85
N VAL A 111 5.66 2.15 -13.45
CA VAL A 111 6.71 1.46 -12.68
C VAL A 111 7.95 1.20 -13.53
N VAL A 112 7.77 0.86 -14.82
CA VAL A 112 8.89 0.69 -15.76
C VAL A 112 9.67 2.00 -15.93
N ASN A 113 8.97 3.12 -16.05
CA ASN A 113 9.60 4.44 -16.18
C ASN A 113 10.32 4.83 -14.89
N ALA A 114 9.67 4.65 -13.73
CA ALA A 114 10.30 4.87 -12.43
C ALA A 114 11.61 4.07 -12.28
N PHE A 115 11.61 2.80 -12.68
CA PHE A 115 12.81 1.96 -12.68
C PHE A 115 13.90 2.50 -13.63
N LYS A 116 13.54 2.89 -14.86
CA LYS A 116 14.48 3.46 -15.84
C LYS A 116 15.08 4.79 -15.39
N GLU A 117 14.32 5.58 -14.64
CA GLU A 117 14.75 6.84 -14.03
C GLU A 117 15.65 6.63 -12.80
N GLY A 118 15.81 5.38 -12.34
CA GLY A 118 16.64 5.03 -11.20
C GLY A 118 15.98 5.20 -9.85
N GLN A 119 14.64 5.28 -9.80
CA GLN A 119 13.90 5.27 -8.53
C GLN A 119 14.05 3.93 -7.80
N GLY A 120 13.89 3.97 -6.47
CA GLY A 120 13.87 2.75 -5.67
C GLY A 120 12.56 1.99 -5.85
N LEU A 121 12.63 0.68 -6.14
CA LEU A 121 11.48 -0.22 -6.08
C LEU A 121 11.57 -1.06 -4.81
N THR A 122 10.64 -0.85 -3.88
CA THR A 122 10.65 -1.51 -2.57
C THR A 122 9.32 -2.21 -2.31
N ILE A 123 9.36 -3.48 -1.91
CA ILE A 123 8.16 -4.17 -1.40
C ILE A 123 8.02 -3.86 0.09
N ARG A 124 6.85 -3.40 0.52
CA ARG A 124 6.56 -3.02 1.91
C ARG A 124 5.35 -3.78 2.47
N GLY A 125 5.35 -3.92 3.79
CA GLY A 125 4.34 -4.64 4.57
C GLY A 125 4.98 -5.52 5.64
N GLU A 126 4.27 -5.70 6.75
CA GLU A 126 4.61 -6.69 7.76
C GLU A 126 4.25 -8.11 7.29
N THR A 127 4.67 -9.12 8.03
CA THR A 127 4.44 -10.53 7.68
C THR A 127 2.97 -10.93 7.60
N THR A 128 2.07 -10.12 8.17
CA THR A 128 0.61 -10.33 8.16
C THR A 128 -0.11 -9.51 7.11
N ASP A 129 0.58 -8.62 6.39
CA ASP A 129 -0.04 -7.71 5.45
C ASP A 129 -0.12 -8.28 4.04
N GLU A 130 -1.04 -7.73 3.24
CA GLU A 130 -0.96 -7.86 1.79
C GLU A 130 0.16 -6.96 1.26
N ALA A 131 1.20 -7.54 0.65
CA ALA A 131 2.36 -6.79 0.18
C ALA A 131 2.00 -5.65 -0.80
N VAL A 132 2.75 -4.54 -0.72
CA VAL A 132 2.65 -3.44 -1.69
C VAL A 132 4.02 -3.18 -2.33
N LEU A 133 4.02 -2.80 -3.60
CA LEU A 133 5.20 -2.26 -4.27
C LEU A 133 5.17 -0.74 -4.19
N CYS A 134 6.25 -0.14 -3.72
CA CYS A 134 6.41 1.31 -3.69
C CYS A 134 7.50 1.73 -4.68
N THR A 135 7.18 2.75 -5.49
CA THR A 135 8.19 3.67 -6.06
C THR A 135 8.57 4.69 -5.00
N ASP A 136 9.33 5.73 -5.37
CA ASP A 136 9.66 6.80 -4.43
C ASP A 136 8.42 7.60 -4.00
N ASP A 137 7.41 7.69 -4.87
CA ASP A 137 6.23 8.55 -4.71
C ASP A 137 4.87 7.82 -4.67
N SER A 138 4.79 6.57 -5.11
CA SER A 138 3.52 5.88 -5.32
C SER A 138 3.52 4.46 -4.76
N THR A 139 2.38 4.04 -4.23
CA THR A 139 2.15 2.68 -3.71
C THR A 139 1.15 1.91 -4.56
N PHE A 140 1.52 0.67 -4.89
CA PHE A 140 0.79 -0.26 -5.73
C PHE A 140 0.51 -1.55 -4.94
N PRO A 141 -0.75 -1.88 -4.63
CA PRO A 141 -1.08 -3.13 -3.97
C PRO A 141 -0.73 -4.33 -4.86
N MET A 142 -0.13 -5.37 -4.29
CA MET A 142 0.28 -6.54 -5.03
C MET A 142 -0.69 -7.70 -4.82
N LYS A 143 -1.07 -8.39 -5.90
CA LYS A 143 -1.80 -9.65 -5.84
C LYS A 143 -0.92 -10.76 -6.36
N ILE A 144 -0.66 -11.75 -5.53
CA ILE A 144 0.11 -12.94 -5.90
C ILE A 144 -0.88 -14.03 -6.29
N ILE A 145 -0.71 -14.57 -7.49
CA ILE A 145 -1.53 -15.64 -8.04
C ILE A 145 -0.65 -16.87 -8.19
N GLU A 146 -0.92 -17.89 -7.41
CA GLU A 146 -0.28 -19.20 -7.58
C GLU A 146 -0.80 -19.88 -8.85
N SER A 147 0.13 -20.44 -9.62
CA SER A 147 -0.16 -21.13 -10.86
C SER A 147 -0.02 -22.64 -10.66
N ALA A 148 -0.99 -23.40 -11.15
CA ALA A 148 -0.88 -24.86 -11.26
C ALA A 148 0.10 -25.32 -12.34
N THR A 149 0.53 -24.38 -13.21
CA THR A 149 1.49 -24.62 -14.29
C THR A 149 2.84 -23.99 -13.95
N THR A 150 3.92 -24.74 -14.13
CA THR A 150 5.28 -24.21 -14.01
C THR A 150 5.70 -23.52 -15.30
N VAL A 151 6.10 -22.25 -15.19
CA VAL A 151 6.77 -21.54 -16.29
C VAL A 151 8.27 -21.75 -16.13
N LEU A 152 8.94 -22.17 -17.21
CA LEU A 152 10.38 -22.36 -17.24
C LEU A 152 11.04 -21.11 -17.80
N LEU A 153 12.08 -20.62 -17.13
CA LEU A 153 12.84 -19.45 -17.53
C LEU A 153 14.14 -19.86 -18.20
N LEU A 154 14.44 -19.18 -19.31
CA LEU A 154 15.68 -19.28 -20.05
C LEU A 154 16.37 -17.91 -20.03
N HIS A 155 17.69 -17.89 -19.91
CA HIS A 155 18.43 -16.62 -19.97
C HIS A 155 18.48 -16.02 -21.38
N ASN A 156 18.51 -16.88 -22.41
CA ASN A 156 18.59 -16.47 -23.80
C ASN A 156 17.20 -16.49 -24.45
N SER A 157 16.91 -15.44 -25.24
CA SER A 157 15.76 -15.49 -26.13
C SER A 157 16.00 -16.56 -27.19
N LEU A 158 15.05 -17.47 -27.34
CA LEU A 158 15.00 -18.28 -28.54
C LEU A 158 14.67 -17.32 -29.68
N GLU A 159 15.62 -17.11 -30.59
CA GLU A 159 15.36 -16.30 -31.78
C GLU A 159 14.18 -16.90 -32.53
N ALA A 160 13.30 -16.04 -33.07
CA ALA A 160 12.33 -16.51 -34.05
C ALA A 160 13.13 -17.23 -35.15
N PRO A 161 12.68 -18.39 -35.63
CA PRO A 161 13.42 -19.09 -36.66
C PRO A 161 13.44 -18.21 -37.92
N ASP A 162 14.47 -17.40 -38.09
CA ASP A 162 14.82 -16.75 -39.35
C ASP A 162 15.12 -17.88 -40.31
N SER A 163 14.09 -18.37 -41.01
CA SER A 163 14.06 -19.57 -41.88
C SER A 163 15.47 -20.01 -42.29
N PRO A 164 16.18 -20.78 -41.44
CA PRO A 164 17.61 -20.90 -41.65
C PRO A 164 17.79 -21.73 -42.91
N THR A 165 18.67 -21.31 -43.81
CA THR A 165 18.84 -22.04 -45.08
C THR A 165 19.37 -23.46 -44.82
N LEU A 166 20.11 -23.63 -43.72
CA LEU A 166 20.72 -24.86 -43.25
C LEU A 166 20.09 -25.38 -41.93
N PRO A 167 20.14 -26.70 -41.67
CA PRO A 167 19.73 -27.26 -40.38
C PRO A 167 20.58 -26.70 -39.23
N ASN A 168 19.95 -26.20 -38.16
CA ASN A 168 20.64 -25.71 -36.96
C ASN A 168 20.26 -26.54 -35.73
N PHE A 169 21.26 -26.96 -34.94
CA PHE A 169 21.07 -27.60 -33.64
C PHE A 169 21.63 -26.71 -32.54
N GLN A 170 20.81 -26.41 -31.54
CA GLN A 170 21.22 -25.58 -30.41
C GLN A 170 20.82 -26.25 -29.10
N VAL A 171 21.63 -26.04 -28.06
CA VAL A 171 21.33 -26.47 -26.69
C VAL A 171 21.05 -25.22 -25.89
N GLU A 172 19.92 -25.19 -25.20
CA GLU A 172 19.47 -24.06 -24.39
C GLU A 172 19.20 -24.53 -22.96
N MET A 173 19.65 -23.70 -22.02
CA MET A 173 19.56 -24.03 -20.60
C MET A 173 18.29 -23.44 -20.00
N ILE A 174 17.64 -24.24 -19.16
CA ILE A 174 16.56 -23.81 -18.28
C ILE A 174 17.19 -23.46 -16.94
N ASP A 175 17.23 -22.16 -16.65
CA ASP A 175 17.91 -21.61 -15.49
C ASP A 175 16.99 -21.41 -14.28
N GLY A 176 15.69 -21.24 -14.54
CA GLY A 176 14.73 -20.88 -13.52
C GLY A 176 13.35 -21.46 -13.73
N LYS A 177 12.53 -21.32 -12.70
CA LYS A 177 11.14 -21.76 -12.68
C LYS A 177 10.29 -20.77 -11.91
N CYS A 178 9.07 -20.55 -12.41
CA CYS A 178 8.06 -19.74 -11.75
C CYS A 178 6.83 -20.60 -11.45
N TYR A 179 6.37 -20.52 -10.20
CA TYR A 179 5.12 -21.14 -9.75
C TYR A 179 4.04 -20.11 -9.43
N ALA A 180 4.37 -18.82 -9.44
CA ALA A 180 3.44 -17.74 -9.16
C ALA A 180 3.74 -16.52 -10.04
N THR A 181 2.69 -15.75 -10.28
CA THR A 181 2.75 -14.44 -10.92
C THR A 181 2.19 -13.39 -9.97
N GLY A 182 2.88 -12.27 -9.86
CA GLY A 182 2.37 -11.08 -9.19
C GLY A 182 1.71 -10.15 -10.20
N GLU A 183 0.64 -9.48 -9.80
CA GLU A 183 0.03 -8.38 -10.53
C GLU A 183 -0.07 -7.16 -9.63
N LEU A 184 0.27 -5.99 -10.18
CA LEU A 184 0.02 -4.72 -9.50
C LEU A 184 -1.43 -4.28 -9.69
N CYS A 185 -2.07 -3.91 -8.60
CA CYS A 185 -3.31 -3.17 -8.64
C CYS A 185 -3.02 -1.70 -9.00
N PRO A 186 -4.03 -0.96 -9.53
CA PRO A 186 -3.89 0.46 -9.79
C PRO A 186 -3.39 1.22 -8.55
N VAL A 187 -2.61 2.29 -8.81
CA VAL A 187 -2.13 3.20 -7.76
C VAL A 187 -3.27 3.62 -6.84
N VAL A 188 -3.00 3.56 -5.53
CA VAL A 188 -3.94 4.01 -4.51
C VAL A 188 -3.73 5.50 -4.27
N ASP A 189 -4.78 6.30 -4.44
CA ASP A 189 -4.73 7.74 -4.16
C ASP A 189 -5.04 8.09 -2.68
N VAL A 190 -5.35 7.07 -1.89
CA VAL A 190 -5.64 7.12 -0.45
C VAL A 190 -4.36 6.84 0.33
N LEU A 191 -4.20 7.53 1.47
CA LEU A 191 -3.13 7.30 2.43
C LEU A 191 -3.66 6.40 3.56
N ASN A 192 -3.05 5.23 3.76
CA ASN A 192 -3.36 4.37 4.89
C ASN A 192 -2.56 4.81 6.13
N VAL A 193 -3.10 5.79 6.85
CA VAL A 193 -2.40 6.45 7.97
C VAL A 193 -2.55 5.76 9.32
N GLY A 194 -3.37 4.70 9.44
CA GLY A 194 -3.68 4.07 10.73
C GLY A 194 -2.44 3.61 11.48
N ARG A 195 -1.66 2.71 10.87
CA ARG A 195 -0.41 2.22 11.48
C ARG A 195 0.59 3.35 11.74
N LEU A 196 0.69 4.32 10.82
CA LEU A 196 1.55 5.49 11.00
C LEU A 196 1.16 6.30 12.24
N LYS A 197 -0.13 6.58 12.42
CA LYS A 197 -0.68 7.28 13.60
C LYS A 197 -0.43 6.48 14.87
N ASP A 198 -0.70 5.18 14.87
CA ASP A 198 -0.50 4.31 16.03
C ASP A 198 0.96 4.35 16.51
N MET A 199 1.91 4.12 15.59
CA MET A 199 3.34 4.21 15.88
C MET A 199 3.68 5.58 16.47
N LEU A 200 3.24 6.67 15.84
CA LEU A 200 3.57 8.01 16.30
C LEU A 200 2.97 8.35 17.67
N ARG A 201 1.73 7.92 17.93
CA ARG A 201 1.02 8.12 19.21
C ARG A 201 1.69 7.41 20.38
N GLU A 202 2.25 6.22 20.15
CA GLU A 202 3.06 5.52 21.16
C GLU A 202 4.29 6.33 21.60
N GLN A 203 4.78 7.21 20.73
CA GLN A 203 5.94 8.06 20.96
C GLN A 203 5.55 9.52 21.18
N GLU A 204 4.38 9.77 21.76
CA GLU A 204 3.90 11.12 22.07
C GLU A 204 4.87 11.92 22.95
N LEU A 205 5.08 13.19 22.60
CA LEU A 205 5.67 14.21 23.45
C LEU A 205 4.57 14.76 24.37
N ARG A 206 4.73 14.50 25.66
CA ARG A 206 3.83 14.96 26.73
C ARG A 206 4.29 16.30 27.26
N TRP A 207 3.38 17.12 27.77
CA TRP A 207 3.70 18.44 28.34
C TRP A 207 4.68 18.37 29.52
N ASP A 208 4.48 17.38 30.39
CA ASP A 208 5.19 17.12 31.64
C ASP A 208 6.47 16.31 31.43
N TRP A 209 7.22 16.55 30.34
CA TRP A 209 8.43 15.80 30.02
C TRP A 209 9.68 16.29 30.77
N LYS A 210 9.64 17.49 31.37
CA LYS A 210 10.72 18.04 32.19
C LYS A 210 11.03 17.10 33.37
N GLY A 211 12.30 16.76 33.57
CA GLY A 211 12.77 15.73 34.50
C GLY A 211 12.83 14.31 33.92
N ARG A 212 12.43 14.09 32.66
CA ARG A 212 12.53 12.82 31.92
C ARG A 212 13.36 12.95 30.64
N GLU A 213 14.25 13.93 30.57
CA GLU A 213 14.92 14.34 29.34
C GLU A 213 15.73 13.21 28.68
N GLU A 214 16.36 12.35 29.48
CA GLU A 214 17.12 11.20 28.97
C GLU A 214 16.22 10.15 28.32
N GLU A 215 15.10 9.81 28.96
CA GLU A 215 14.10 8.90 28.40
C GLU A 215 13.51 9.45 27.10
N GLU A 216 13.23 10.75 27.08
CA GLU A 216 12.60 11.44 25.96
C GLU A 216 13.53 11.55 24.74
N LYS A 217 14.85 11.62 24.93
CA LYS A 217 15.83 11.57 23.83
C LYS A 217 15.84 10.22 23.10
N LEU A 218 15.47 9.13 23.78
CA LEU A 218 15.44 7.78 23.20
C LEU A 218 14.18 7.52 22.38
N LYS A 219 13.09 8.23 22.66
CA LYS A 219 11.80 8.06 21.98
C LYS A 219 11.76 8.66 20.57
N GLY A 220 10.78 8.22 19.79
CA GLY A 220 10.51 8.67 18.43
C GLY A 220 11.15 7.80 17.35
N TYR A 221 10.62 7.93 16.13
CA TYR A 221 11.00 7.12 14.97
C TYR A 221 11.74 7.96 13.93
N ARG A 222 12.79 7.43 13.30
CA ARG A 222 13.31 8.02 12.05
C ARG A 222 12.41 7.63 10.89
N LEU A 223 12.53 8.34 9.77
CA LEU A 223 11.74 8.04 8.57
C LEU A 223 11.86 6.58 8.12
N ARG A 224 13.07 6.03 8.16
CA ARG A 224 13.32 4.61 7.83
C ARG A 224 12.55 3.67 8.76
N ASP A 225 12.50 3.98 10.06
CA ASP A 225 11.89 3.12 11.07
C ASP A 225 10.36 3.11 10.86
N LEU A 226 9.77 4.22 10.41
CA LEU A 226 8.36 4.27 9.99
C LEU A 226 8.13 3.44 8.72
N LEU A 227 8.97 3.64 7.71
CA LEU A 227 8.88 2.99 6.40
C LEU A 227 9.04 1.46 6.46
N ASP A 228 9.74 0.93 7.47
CA ASP A 228 9.88 -0.51 7.68
C ASP A 228 8.57 -1.18 8.12
N SER A 229 7.64 -0.41 8.68
CA SER A 229 6.34 -0.90 9.16
C SER A 229 5.17 -0.46 8.28
N VAL A 230 5.17 0.74 7.69
CA VAL A 230 3.99 1.25 6.96
C VAL A 230 3.99 0.85 5.48
N GLN A 231 2.79 0.66 4.92
CA GLN A 231 2.58 0.32 3.51
C GLN A 231 2.46 1.59 2.65
N MET A 232 3.50 2.40 2.63
CA MET A 232 3.50 3.71 1.97
C MET A 232 4.85 4.00 1.31
N SER A 233 4.82 4.77 0.22
CA SER A 233 6.01 5.33 -0.41
C SER A 233 6.66 6.39 0.48
N VAL A 234 7.87 6.80 0.13
CA VAL A 234 8.59 7.83 0.90
C VAL A 234 7.84 9.16 0.87
N GLU A 235 7.36 9.59 -0.30
CA GLU A 235 6.60 10.84 -0.42
C GLU A 235 5.19 10.75 0.19
N GLU A 236 4.56 9.57 0.17
CA GLU A 236 3.27 9.36 0.86
C GLU A 236 3.41 9.52 2.37
N VAL A 237 4.45 8.94 2.99
CA VAL A 237 4.70 9.13 4.43
C VAL A 237 4.95 10.60 4.74
N LYS A 238 5.77 11.29 3.94
CA LYS A 238 6.01 12.72 4.12
C LYS A 238 4.73 13.54 4.00
N THR A 239 3.87 13.20 3.04
CA THR A 239 2.58 13.86 2.83
C THR A 239 1.67 13.66 4.03
N ALA A 240 1.51 12.43 4.51
CA ALA A 240 0.71 12.14 5.69
C ALA A 240 1.22 12.86 6.95
N LEU A 241 2.54 12.95 7.14
CA LEU A 241 3.14 13.65 8.27
C LEU A 241 2.84 15.15 8.32
N ILE A 242 2.50 15.80 7.19
CA ILE A 242 2.16 17.23 7.14
C ILE A 242 0.83 17.50 7.84
N ASP A 243 -0.15 16.60 7.70
CA ASP A 243 -1.49 16.76 8.26
C ASP A 243 -1.62 16.21 9.69
N LEU A 244 -0.55 15.62 10.24
CA LEU A 244 -0.48 15.13 11.62
C LEU A 244 0.23 16.15 12.54
N PRO A 245 -0.11 16.20 13.84
CA PRO A 245 0.59 17.06 14.81
C PRO A 245 1.96 16.46 15.19
N VAL A 246 2.86 16.37 14.22
CA VAL A 246 4.16 15.69 14.36
C VAL A 246 5.30 16.68 14.19
N VAL A 247 6.32 16.54 15.04
CA VAL A 247 7.54 17.35 15.01
C VAL A 247 8.74 16.47 14.70
N LYS A 248 9.58 16.92 13.77
CA LYS A 248 10.88 16.31 13.47
C LYS A 248 11.99 17.01 14.26
N PHE A 249 12.68 16.25 15.09
CA PHE A 249 13.81 16.75 15.88
C PHE A 249 15.14 16.71 15.10
N PRO A 250 16.17 17.47 15.53
CA PRO A 250 17.47 17.51 14.86
C PRO A 250 18.18 16.16 14.76
N ASN A 251 17.88 15.23 15.66
CA ASN A 251 18.37 13.85 15.64
C ASN A 251 17.71 12.99 14.54
N GLY A 252 16.78 13.56 13.75
CA GLY A 252 16.06 12.91 12.66
C GLY A 252 14.82 12.13 13.09
N LYS A 253 14.45 12.16 14.37
CA LYS A 253 13.28 11.44 14.90
C LYS A 253 12.01 12.30 14.86
N TYR A 254 10.91 11.66 14.53
CA TYR A 254 9.56 12.19 14.57
C TYR A 254 8.91 11.88 15.93
N ARG A 255 8.20 12.85 16.49
CA ARG A 255 7.43 12.73 17.74
C ARG A 255 6.06 13.34 17.53
N TYR A 256 5.02 12.67 18.01
CA TYR A 256 3.66 13.18 17.98
C TYR A 256 3.42 14.16 19.13
N LEU A 257 2.73 15.27 18.91
CA LEU A 257 2.37 16.23 19.94
C LEU A 257 1.02 15.83 20.53
N SER A 258 1.03 15.43 21.80
CA SER A 258 -0.21 15.10 22.51
C SER A 258 -1.19 16.29 22.52
N HIS A 259 -2.49 16.01 22.57
CA HIS A 259 -3.52 17.06 22.68
C HIS A 259 -3.26 17.97 23.89
N LYS A 260 -2.86 17.38 25.03
CA LYS A 260 -2.49 18.15 26.21
C LYS A 260 -1.34 19.10 25.95
N PHE A 261 -0.26 18.65 25.30
CA PHE A 261 0.87 19.53 24.97
C PHE A 261 0.41 20.73 24.15
N ARG A 262 -0.35 20.48 23.07
CA ARG A 262 -0.85 21.54 22.18
C ARG A 262 -1.75 22.52 22.94
N GLY A 263 -2.65 22.02 23.78
CA GLY A 263 -3.56 22.85 24.56
C GLY A 263 -2.86 23.74 25.58
N GLU A 264 -1.91 23.20 26.34
CA GLU A 264 -1.14 23.96 27.34
C GLU A 264 -0.29 25.05 26.69
N MET A 265 0.41 24.72 25.59
CA MET A 265 1.18 25.70 24.82
C MET A 265 0.27 26.79 24.23
N LEU A 266 -0.89 26.41 23.68
CA LEU A 266 -1.83 27.37 23.10
C LEU A 266 -2.40 28.31 24.16
N GLY A 267 -2.71 27.81 25.37
CA GLY A 267 -3.14 28.64 26.49
C GLY A 267 -2.12 29.73 26.83
N LEU A 268 -0.84 29.38 26.91
CA LEU A 268 0.23 30.35 27.13
C LEU A 268 0.31 31.38 26.00
N ILE A 269 0.14 30.97 24.74
CA ILE A 269 0.17 31.88 23.60
C ILE A 269 -1.02 32.85 23.63
N VAL A 270 -2.22 32.37 24.00
CA VAL A 270 -3.41 33.21 24.18
C VAL A 270 -3.17 34.27 25.26
N GLU A 271 -2.66 33.86 26.42
CA GLU A 271 -2.30 34.78 27.51
C GLU A 271 -1.32 35.87 27.03
N MET A 272 -0.29 35.47 26.28
CA MET A 272 0.68 36.41 25.70
C MET A 272 0.06 37.42 24.72
N ILE A 273 -0.93 37.00 23.92
CA ILE A 273 -1.61 37.87 22.95
C ILE A 273 -2.43 38.93 23.66
N ASP A 274 -3.16 38.53 24.72
CA ASP A 274 -4.02 39.40 25.52
C ASP A 274 -3.27 40.39 26.41
N GLU A 275 -2.01 40.11 26.73
CA GLU A 275 -1.18 41.06 27.47
C GLU A 275 -0.89 42.33 26.64
N ASP A 276 -1.52 43.45 27.00
CA ASP A 276 -1.30 44.77 26.35
C ASP A 276 0.16 45.23 26.39
N SER A 277 0.91 44.87 27.44
CA SER A 277 2.33 45.19 27.58
C SER A 277 3.24 44.36 26.67
N ASN A 278 2.74 43.26 26.10
CA ASN A 278 3.50 42.38 25.23
C ASN A 278 3.37 42.81 23.77
N ASN A 279 4.44 43.35 23.20
CA ASN A 279 4.53 43.69 21.78
C ASN A 279 5.20 42.60 20.94
N ASP A 280 5.73 41.55 21.57
CA ASP A 280 6.51 40.51 20.90
C ASP A 280 5.62 39.43 20.27
N VAL A 281 4.39 39.26 20.78
CA VAL A 281 3.43 38.26 20.34
C VAL A 281 2.04 38.90 20.19
N LYS A 282 1.63 39.15 18.96
CA LYS A 282 0.27 39.61 18.59
C LYS A 282 -0.26 38.78 17.42
N LEU A 283 -1.58 38.69 17.25
CA LEU A 283 -2.19 37.91 16.15
C LEU A 283 -1.61 38.27 14.77
N GLU A 284 -1.37 39.56 14.53
CA GLU A 284 -0.86 40.07 13.25
C GLU A 284 0.67 40.00 13.12
N SER A 285 1.38 39.71 14.21
CA SER A 285 2.85 39.63 14.22
C SER A 285 3.34 38.76 15.38
N ILE A 286 3.79 37.55 15.04
CA ILE A 286 4.42 36.58 15.92
C ILE A 286 5.78 36.21 15.33
N SER A 287 6.83 36.30 16.15
CA SER A 287 8.17 35.82 15.77
C SER A 287 8.57 34.60 16.59
N PHE A 288 9.50 33.81 16.05
CA PHE A 288 10.11 32.71 16.80
C PHE A 288 10.74 33.21 18.11
N ASP A 289 11.50 34.30 18.05
CA ASP A 289 12.19 34.87 19.21
C ASP A 289 11.20 35.40 20.27
N GLY A 290 10.11 36.02 19.82
CA GLY A 290 9.03 36.49 20.69
C GLY A 290 8.38 35.33 21.45
N LEU A 291 7.99 34.26 20.75
CA LEU A 291 7.47 33.05 21.38
C LEU A 291 8.51 32.42 22.31
N ARG A 292 9.76 32.28 21.87
CA ARG A 292 10.81 31.62 22.64
C ARG A 292 11.12 32.34 23.96
N LYS A 293 11.12 33.67 23.95
CA LYS A 293 11.38 34.51 25.12
C LYS A 293 10.36 34.30 26.24
N HIS A 294 9.10 34.03 25.88
CA HIS A 294 7.99 33.92 26.85
C HIS A 294 7.59 32.47 27.14
N LEU A 295 7.76 31.55 26.18
CA LEU A 295 7.45 30.14 26.39
C LEU A 295 8.48 29.49 27.31
N PRO A 296 8.07 28.53 28.15
CA PRO A 296 8.97 27.82 29.04
C PRO A 296 9.90 26.85 28.28
N GLU A 297 11.00 26.47 28.93
CA GLU A 297 12.02 25.55 28.36
C GLU A 297 11.47 24.17 27.99
N ASN A 298 10.35 23.74 28.60
CA ASN A 298 9.68 22.50 28.22
C ASN A 298 8.95 22.59 26.88
N VAL A 299 8.96 23.74 26.19
CA VAL A 299 8.55 23.82 24.79
C VAL A 299 9.81 23.81 23.93
N PRO A 300 10.16 22.69 23.25
CA PRO A 300 11.31 22.68 22.35
C PRO A 300 11.14 23.64 21.18
N ASP A 301 12.25 24.17 20.67
CA ASP A 301 12.27 25.08 19.53
C ASP A 301 11.59 24.50 18.29
N GLN A 302 11.74 23.19 18.06
CA GLN A 302 11.08 22.52 16.93
C GLN A 302 9.54 22.53 17.05
N VAL A 303 8.99 22.61 18.28
CA VAL A 303 7.55 22.72 18.49
C VAL A 303 7.07 24.15 18.20
N ILE A 304 7.86 25.16 18.56
CA ILE A 304 7.59 26.56 18.16
C ILE A 304 7.62 26.68 16.64
N GLU A 305 8.64 26.14 15.99
CA GLU A 305 8.72 26.14 14.53
C GLU A 305 7.54 25.41 13.89
N TRP A 306 7.13 24.27 14.43
CA TRP A 306 5.96 23.53 13.97
C TRP A 306 4.69 24.36 14.11
N PHE A 307 4.47 25.03 15.24
CA PHE A 307 3.32 25.90 15.46
C PHE A 307 3.28 27.02 14.41
N LEU A 308 4.40 27.75 14.24
CA LEU A 308 4.50 28.83 13.25
C LEU A 308 4.28 28.35 11.81
N LYS A 309 4.80 27.17 11.45
CA LYS A 309 4.65 26.62 10.09
C LYS A 309 3.26 26.06 9.81
N SER A 310 2.60 25.50 10.83
CA SER A 310 1.33 24.78 10.68
C SER A 310 0.09 25.62 10.95
N ARG A 311 0.20 26.61 11.85
CA ARG A 311 -0.93 27.43 12.31
C ARG A 311 -0.87 28.88 11.87
N CYS A 312 0.29 29.37 11.47
CA CYS A 312 0.48 30.76 11.08
C CYS A 312 0.83 30.90 9.59
N GLU A 313 0.61 32.10 9.07
CA GLU A 313 0.96 32.52 7.71
C GLU A 313 2.25 33.34 7.77
N LYS A 314 3.27 32.95 7.00
CA LYS A 314 4.53 33.70 6.97
C LYS A 314 4.32 35.05 6.30
N ILE A 315 4.72 36.13 6.96
CA ILE A 315 4.67 37.47 6.37
C ILE A 315 5.85 37.63 5.38
N PRO A 316 5.60 38.02 4.12
CA PRO A 316 6.67 38.23 3.14
C PRO A 316 7.73 39.21 3.66
N ASP A 317 8.99 38.91 3.38
CA ASP A 317 10.16 39.76 3.69
C ASP A 317 10.37 40.08 5.18
N LYS A 318 9.65 39.41 6.08
CA LYS A 318 9.84 39.50 7.53
C LYS A 318 10.12 38.12 8.13
N ASN A 319 10.77 38.12 9.30
CA ASN A 319 10.88 36.94 10.15
C ASN A 319 9.71 36.84 11.15
N GLU A 320 8.53 37.25 10.68
CA GLU A 320 7.29 37.31 11.46
C GLU A 320 6.19 36.53 10.74
N TYR A 321 5.20 36.12 11.51
CA TYR A 321 4.07 35.32 11.10
C TYR A 321 2.78 35.95 11.61
N ARG A 322 1.71 35.79 10.84
CA ARG A 322 0.35 36.13 11.25
C ARG A 322 -0.34 34.86 11.70
N LEU A 323 -0.96 34.84 12.88
CA LEU A 323 -1.85 33.77 13.31
C LEU A 323 -3.28 34.12 12.90
N PRO A 324 -3.85 33.44 11.88
CA PRO A 324 -5.23 33.67 11.49
C PRO A 324 -6.18 33.35 12.65
N GLU A 325 -7.15 34.22 12.91
CA GLU A 325 -8.17 34.02 13.95
C GLU A 325 -8.89 32.69 13.79
N GLU A 326 -9.17 32.28 12.54
CA GLU A 326 -9.82 31.01 12.24
C GLU A 326 -9.02 29.81 12.75
N ASN A 327 -7.69 29.82 12.59
CA ASN A 327 -6.83 28.74 13.09
C ASN A 327 -6.81 28.71 14.62
N LEU A 328 -6.75 29.88 15.26
CA LEU A 328 -6.81 29.99 16.71
C LEU A 328 -8.13 29.45 17.27
N ILE A 329 -9.26 29.89 16.71
CA ILE A 329 -10.60 29.44 17.12
C ILE A 329 -10.71 27.93 16.95
N ARG A 330 -10.19 27.38 15.84
CA ARG A 330 -10.21 25.93 15.59
C ARG A 330 -9.43 25.15 16.63
N ASP A 331 -8.21 25.58 16.96
CA ASP A 331 -7.40 24.87 17.94
C ASP A 331 -7.99 24.98 19.35
N LEU A 332 -8.53 26.13 19.73
CA LEU A 332 -9.27 26.30 21.00
C LEU A 332 -10.55 25.45 21.06
N THR A 333 -11.24 25.29 19.93
CA THR A 333 -12.39 24.39 19.82
C THR A 333 -11.99 22.94 20.09
N VAL A 334 -10.86 22.49 19.54
CA VAL A 334 -10.29 21.16 19.85
C VAL A 334 -9.98 21.05 21.34
N VAL A 335 -9.36 22.07 21.96
CA VAL A 335 -9.05 22.08 23.40
C VAL A 335 -10.31 21.90 24.26
N ILE A 336 -11.40 22.60 23.94
CA ILE A 336 -12.66 22.50 24.70
C ILE A 336 -13.36 21.15 24.49
N LEU A 337 -13.40 20.67 23.24
CA LEU A 337 -14.25 19.55 22.86
C LEU A 337 -13.57 18.17 22.93
N TYR A 338 -12.24 18.08 22.82
CA TYR A 338 -11.53 16.79 22.74
C TYR A 338 -11.88 15.84 23.89
N GLY A 339 -11.90 16.33 25.14
CA GLY A 339 -12.23 15.51 26.31
C GLY A 339 -13.73 15.35 26.58
N THR A 340 -14.56 16.28 26.10
CA THR A 340 -16.02 16.30 26.39
C THR A 340 -16.85 15.64 25.31
N GLY A 341 -16.32 15.57 24.07
CA GLY A 341 -16.96 15.01 22.89
C GLY A 341 -18.10 15.86 22.33
N LYS A 342 -19.02 16.32 23.18
CA LYS A 342 -20.15 17.18 22.79
C LYS A 342 -20.66 18.01 23.94
N MET A 343 -21.21 19.18 23.65
CA MET A 343 -21.85 20.03 24.66
C MET A 343 -22.88 21.00 24.06
N PRO A 344 -23.78 21.59 24.87
CA PRO A 344 -24.69 22.65 24.41
C PRO A 344 -23.92 23.82 23.79
N LEU A 345 -24.38 24.32 22.63
CA LEU A 345 -23.67 25.36 21.87
C LEU A 345 -23.51 26.65 22.68
N ASN A 346 -24.52 27.05 23.47
CA ASN A 346 -24.43 28.23 24.33
C ASN A 346 -23.32 28.11 25.39
N GLN A 347 -23.20 26.95 26.04
CA GLN A 347 -22.14 26.70 27.02
C GLN A 347 -20.77 26.71 26.35
N PHE A 348 -20.66 26.10 25.17
CA PHE A 348 -19.44 26.17 24.36
C PHE A 348 -19.06 27.61 24.02
N SER A 349 -20.01 28.41 23.52
CA SER A 349 -19.78 29.82 23.18
C SER A 349 -19.35 30.64 24.40
N GLU A 350 -19.91 30.38 25.59
CA GLU A 350 -19.47 31.01 26.84
C GLU A 350 -18.05 30.62 27.24
N LEU A 351 -17.66 29.35 27.06
CA LEU A 351 -16.29 28.90 27.34
C LEU A 351 -15.30 29.49 26.34
N LEU A 352 -15.61 29.40 25.04
CA LEU A 352 -14.78 29.93 23.98
C LEU A 352 -14.61 31.46 24.13
N GLY A 353 -15.68 32.19 24.43
CA GLY A 353 -15.63 33.64 24.65
C GLY A 353 -14.80 34.07 25.87
N LYS A 354 -14.59 33.19 26.85
CA LYS A 354 -13.72 33.47 28.02
C LYS A 354 -12.23 33.28 27.73
N ILE A 355 -11.89 32.49 26.72
CA ILE A 355 -10.51 32.15 26.38
C ILE A 355 -10.04 32.82 25.07
N LEU A 356 -10.94 33.44 24.32
CA LEU A 356 -10.56 34.15 23.10
C LEU A 356 -9.92 35.49 23.43
N PRO A 357 -8.85 35.86 22.70
CA PRO A 357 -8.28 37.18 22.82
C PRO A 357 -9.25 38.29 22.47
N PHE A 358 -9.03 39.47 23.04
CA PHE A 358 -9.88 40.64 22.78
C PHE A 358 -9.91 40.99 21.28
N GLY A 359 -11.11 41.17 20.73
CA GLY A 359 -11.33 41.58 19.34
C GLY A 359 -11.47 40.45 18.32
N VAL A 360 -11.29 39.19 18.71
CA VAL A 360 -11.48 38.03 17.83
C VAL A 360 -12.97 37.73 17.63
N GLU A 361 -13.42 37.59 16.38
CA GLU A 361 -14.81 37.32 16.05
C GLU A 361 -15.04 35.87 15.58
N VAL A 362 -16.03 35.20 16.17
CA VAL A 362 -16.36 33.81 15.84
C VAL A 362 -17.43 33.73 14.76
N LYS A 363 -17.13 33.03 13.65
CA LYS A 363 -18.09 32.70 12.58
C LYS A 363 -18.43 31.21 12.65
N GLU A 364 -19.70 30.83 12.48
CA GLU A 364 -20.13 29.42 12.58
C GLU A 364 -19.41 28.50 11.58
N THR A 365 -19.01 29.00 10.40
CA THR A 365 -18.29 28.22 9.38
C THR A 365 -16.90 27.77 9.83
N VAL A 366 -16.32 28.42 10.86
CA VAL A 366 -14.96 28.15 11.33
C VAL A 366 -14.81 26.74 11.93
N PHE A 367 -15.91 26.11 12.34
CA PHE A 367 -15.91 24.81 13.00
C PHE A 367 -15.88 23.63 12.01
N GLU A 368 -16.13 23.87 10.73
CA GLU A 368 -16.22 22.81 9.73
C GLU A 368 -14.90 22.02 9.61
N GLY A 369 -14.94 20.70 9.74
CA GLY A 369 -13.74 19.87 9.75
C GLY A 369 -13.04 19.75 11.11
N ILE A 370 -13.65 20.24 12.19
CA ILE A 370 -13.25 19.93 13.57
C ILE A 370 -14.44 19.61 14.47
N ALA A 371 -15.60 20.20 14.18
CA ALA A 371 -16.82 20.01 14.94
C ALA A 371 -18.03 20.28 14.05
N ASP A 372 -19.18 19.77 14.48
CA ASP A 372 -20.45 19.97 13.81
C ASP A 372 -21.50 20.53 14.77
N ILE A 373 -22.33 21.42 14.25
CA ILE A 373 -23.46 22.02 14.99
C ILE A 373 -24.75 21.39 14.49
N SER A 374 -25.53 20.84 15.41
CA SER A 374 -26.79 20.16 15.11
C SER A 374 -27.92 20.63 16.04
N ASP A 375 -29.16 20.52 15.57
CA ASP A 375 -30.34 20.79 16.39
C ASP A 375 -30.64 19.61 17.34
N ALA A 376 -30.93 19.93 18.59
CA ALA A 376 -31.42 18.99 19.60
C ALA A 376 -32.70 19.53 20.26
N SER A 377 -33.40 18.68 21.01
CA SER A 377 -34.67 19.03 21.67
C SER A 377 -34.57 20.19 22.66
N PHE A 378 -33.37 20.48 23.16
CA PHE A 378 -33.08 21.52 24.14
C PHE A 378 -32.23 22.68 23.56
N GLY A 379 -32.13 22.78 22.24
CA GLY A 379 -31.36 23.81 21.53
C GLY A 379 -30.26 23.21 20.65
N LYS A 380 -29.31 24.05 20.21
CA LYS A 380 -28.18 23.59 19.39
C LYS A 380 -27.11 22.90 20.24
N VAL A 381 -26.51 21.85 19.70
CA VAL A 381 -25.39 21.11 20.29
C VAL A 381 -24.22 21.16 19.32
N ILE A 382 -23.01 21.37 19.85
CA ILE A 382 -21.76 21.23 19.12
C ILE A 382 -21.09 19.90 19.49
N THR A 383 -20.67 19.15 18.48
CA THR A 383 -20.08 17.82 18.62
C THR A 383 -18.70 17.80 17.96
N TYR A 384 -17.70 17.29 18.67
CA TYR A 384 -16.36 17.07 18.15
C TYR A 384 -16.38 16.08 16.99
N LEU A 385 -15.69 16.43 15.90
CA LEU A 385 -15.61 15.62 14.69
C LEU A 385 -14.25 15.85 14.00
N GLY A 386 -13.15 15.83 14.77
CA GLY A 386 -11.81 16.09 14.24
C GLY A 386 -11.23 14.93 13.42
N PRO A 387 -10.58 15.19 12.26
CA PRO A 387 -9.96 14.15 11.42
C PRO A 387 -8.91 13.30 12.15
N GLU A 388 -8.26 13.88 13.16
CA GLU A 388 -7.26 13.22 13.99
C GLU A 388 -7.82 11.97 14.68
N ASP A 389 -9.08 12.00 15.11
CA ASP A 389 -9.74 10.95 15.90
C ASP A 389 -10.89 10.25 15.16
N LEU A 390 -11.09 10.57 13.89
CA LEU A 390 -11.96 9.80 13.00
C LEU A 390 -11.31 8.48 12.58
N PRO A 391 -12.09 7.47 12.15
CA PRO A 391 -11.55 6.21 11.64
C PRO A 391 -10.46 6.43 10.58
N ASP A 392 -9.42 5.60 10.58
CA ASP A 392 -8.24 5.83 9.74
C ASP A 392 -8.39 5.35 8.29
N THR A 393 -9.35 4.47 8.02
CA THR A 393 -9.69 4.09 6.66
C THR A 393 -10.77 5.02 6.09
N VAL A 394 -10.61 5.39 4.82
CA VAL A 394 -11.60 6.22 4.11
C VAL A 394 -13.00 5.63 4.18
N LYS A 395 -13.12 4.31 3.97
CA LYS A 395 -14.41 3.63 3.92
C LYS A 395 -15.11 3.72 5.28
N GLU A 396 -14.42 3.37 6.37
CA GLU A 396 -15.00 3.43 7.72
C GLU A 396 -15.34 4.87 8.12
N ARG A 397 -14.49 5.82 7.74
CA ARG A 397 -14.74 7.24 8.00
C ARG A 397 -15.97 7.75 7.25
N MET A 398 -16.16 7.38 5.99
CA MET A 398 -17.38 7.69 5.22
C MET A 398 -18.63 7.10 5.88
N LEU A 399 -18.57 5.82 6.25
CA LEU A 399 -19.68 5.15 6.94
C LEU A 399 -20.03 5.87 8.25
N HIS A 400 -19.02 6.23 9.04
CA HIS A 400 -19.19 6.97 10.29
C HIS A 400 -19.86 8.33 10.07
N LEU A 401 -19.40 9.11 9.07
CA LEU A 401 -19.96 10.43 8.77
C LEU A 401 -21.39 10.35 8.22
N PHE A 402 -21.72 9.35 7.40
CA PHE A 402 -23.08 9.15 6.88
C PHE A 402 -24.06 8.64 7.94
N GLU A 403 -23.57 7.86 8.92
CA GLU A 403 -24.36 7.50 10.10
C GLU A 403 -24.63 8.73 10.98
N TYR A 404 -23.62 9.58 11.16
CA TYR A 404 -23.73 10.82 11.94
C TYR A 404 -24.69 11.83 11.29
N ARG A 405 -24.55 12.09 9.98
CA ARG A 405 -25.42 12.99 9.20
C ARG A 405 -25.73 12.36 7.84
N LYS A 406 -27.02 12.32 7.50
CA LYS A 406 -27.51 11.61 6.31
C LYS A 406 -27.13 12.23 4.97
N LEU A 407 -26.90 13.54 4.91
CA LEU A 407 -26.68 14.28 3.66
C LEU A 407 -25.51 15.24 3.83
N TRP A 408 -24.54 15.15 2.94
CA TRP A 408 -23.36 15.99 2.91
C TRP A 408 -23.09 16.52 1.51
N SER A 409 -22.74 17.80 1.39
CA SER A 409 -22.15 18.29 0.14
C SER A 409 -20.67 17.87 0.02
N MET A 410 -20.11 17.96 -1.18
CA MET A 410 -18.69 17.67 -1.40
C MET A 410 -17.79 18.59 -0.57
N GLU A 411 -18.11 19.88 -0.51
CA GLU A 411 -17.35 20.86 0.27
C GLU A 411 -17.36 20.52 1.76
N GLN A 412 -18.50 20.05 2.27
CA GLN A 412 -18.61 19.67 3.67
C GLN A 412 -17.83 18.40 4.03
N LEU A 413 -17.69 17.45 3.10
CA LEU A 413 -16.93 16.23 3.37
C LEU A 413 -15.41 16.48 3.41
N ARG A 414 -14.88 17.28 2.48
CA ARG A 414 -13.43 17.42 2.25
C ARG A 414 -12.59 17.66 3.51
N PRO A 415 -12.98 18.58 4.42
CA PRO A 415 -12.19 18.85 5.62
C PRO A 415 -11.97 17.62 6.51
N TYR A 416 -12.88 16.65 6.48
CA TYR A 416 -12.81 15.43 7.28
C TYR A 416 -11.91 14.33 6.70
N PHE A 417 -11.36 14.52 5.49
CA PHE A 417 -10.54 13.50 4.79
C PHE A 417 -9.16 13.99 4.35
N LYS A 418 -8.76 15.20 4.75
CA LYS A 418 -7.51 15.81 4.29
C LYS A 418 -6.29 14.94 4.59
N ASP A 419 -6.25 14.29 5.76
CA ASP A 419 -5.17 13.43 6.24
C ASP A 419 -5.09 12.05 5.56
N VAL A 420 -6.13 11.63 4.82
CA VAL A 420 -6.21 10.28 4.21
C VAL A 420 -6.18 10.30 2.68
N TYR A 421 -5.92 11.44 2.05
CA TYR A 421 -5.81 11.54 0.59
C TYR A 421 -4.60 12.35 0.16
N LYS A 422 -4.00 11.95 -0.97
CA LYS A 422 -2.89 12.69 -1.60
C LYS A 422 -3.29 14.06 -2.14
N SER A 423 -4.55 14.21 -2.58
CA SER A 423 -5.04 15.45 -3.18
C SER A 423 -6.55 15.58 -3.11
N LYS A 424 -7.04 16.83 -3.21
CA LYS A 424 -8.46 17.16 -3.35
C LYS A 424 -9.11 16.46 -4.56
N VAL A 425 -8.41 16.39 -5.68
CA VAL A 425 -8.92 15.77 -6.91
C VAL A 425 -9.11 14.27 -6.73
N SER A 426 -8.15 13.62 -6.09
CA SER A 426 -8.22 12.19 -5.75
C SER A 426 -9.40 11.88 -4.82
N PHE A 427 -9.61 12.72 -3.81
CA PHE A 427 -10.76 12.62 -2.92
C PHE A 427 -12.09 12.72 -3.69
N ASP A 428 -12.26 13.78 -4.48
CA ASP A 428 -13.49 14.02 -5.24
C ASP A 428 -13.82 12.84 -6.17
N LYS A 429 -12.80 12.32 -6.88
CA LYS A 429 -12.92 11.14 -7.75
C LYS A 429 -13.41 9.93 -6.97
N TYR A 430 -12.84 9.67 -5.79
CA TYR A 430 -13.28 8.55 -4.95
C TYR A 430 -14.73 8.70 -4.53
N VAL A 431 -15.14 9.88 -4.07
CA VAL A 431 -16.52 10.13 -3.62
C VAL A 431 -17.51 9.86 -4.75
N VAL A 432 -17.27 10.40 -5.95
CA VAL A 432 -18.16 10.19 -7.11
C VAL A 432 -18.27 8.71 -7.51
N GLN A 433 -17.17 7.97 -7.42
CA GLN A 433 -17.10 6.56 -7.81
C GLN A 433 -17.73 5.62 -6.77
N ASN A 434 -17.59 5.95 -5.48
CA ASN A 434 -17.89 5.02 -4.39
C ASN A 434 -19.06 5.44 -3.50
N CYS A 435 -19.61 6.66 -3.64
CA CYS A 435 -20.73 7.11 -2.80
C CYS A 435 -22.06 7.15 -3.56
N GLU A 436 -23.13 6.92 -2.80
CA GLU A 436 -24.51 7.20 -3.21
C GLU A 436 -24.81 8.69 -3.01
N TYR A 437 -25.67 9.24 -3.87
CA TYR A 437 -26.07 10.64 -3.79
C TYR A 437 -27.55 10.83 -4.08
N SER A 438 -28.07 11.97 -3.60
CA SER A 438 -29.38 12.52 -3.91
C SER A 438 -29.23 13.95 -4.41
N LEU A 439 -30.25 14.47 -5.09
CA LEU A 439 -30.29 15.87 -5.50
C LEU A 439 -31.12 16.66 -4.50
N SER A 440 -30.59 17.80 -4.05
CA SER A 440 -31.34 18.77 -3.25
C SER A 440 -32.42 19.45 -4.11
N GLU A 441 -33.31 20.22 -3.47
CA GLU A 441 -34.30 21.05 -4.16
C GLU A 441 -33.67 22.10 -5.09
N THR A 442 -32.42 22.51 -4.81
CA THR A 442 -31.65 23.45 -5.63
C THR A 442 -30.81 22.76 -6.71
N GLY A 443 -30.89 21.43 -6.84
CA GLY A 443 -30.13 20.65 -7.81
C GLY A 443 -28.69 20.33 -7.40
N GLU A 444 -28.31 20.61 -6.15
CA GLU A 444 -27.00 20.27 -5.60
C GLU A 444 -26.91 18.76 -5.30
N MET A 445 -25.76 18.15 -5.61
CA MET A 445 -25.51 16.75 -5.26
C MET A 445 -25.14 16.63 -3.77
N LEU A 446 -25.94 15.86 -3.04
CA LEU A 446 -25.73 15.55 -1.63
C LEU A 446 -25.48 14.04 -1.46
N TYR A 447 -24.35 13.69 -0.87
CA TYR A 447 -23.90 12.32 -0.65
C TYR A 447 -24.48 11.75 0.63
N CYS A 448 -24.86 10.47 0.60
CA CYS A 448 -25.64 9.83 1.68
C CYS A 448 -25.27 8.39 2.06
N GLY A 449 -24.28 7.79 1.39
CA GLY A 449 -23.91 6.41 1.64
C GLY A 449 -22.70 5.96 0.84
N VAL A 450 -22.14 4.81 1.19
CA VAL A 450 -21.07 4.13 0.44
C VAL A 450 -21.67 2.95 -0.32
N ARG A 451 -21.27 2.76 -1.58
CA ARG A 451 -21.74 1.69 -2.48
C ARG A 451 -21.21 0.30 -2.11
#